data_AF-A0A2M4BMI4-F1
#
_entry.id   AF-A0A2M4BMI4-F1
#
_cell.length_a   1.000
_cell.length_b   1.000
_cell.length_c   1.000
_cell.angle_alpha   90.00
_cell.angle_beta   90.00
_cell.angle_gamma   90.00
#
_symmetry.space_group_name_H-M   'P 1'
#
loop_
_entity.id
_entity.type
_entity.pdbx_description
1 polymer ?
#
loop_
_entity_poly.entity_id
_entity_poly.type
_entity_poly.pdbx_seq_one_letter_code
_entity_poly.pdbx_strand_id
1 'polypeptide(L)'
;MLSWLPLLMLVAVATAQSSRFRAEFPGPFCAARRDRCCNDRQDGCAQPISTTMCYCDEFCDRGEHGDCCPDYEEVCLGMTTPSPPARLERCVHKNRYFTPFDPPVVDNCNTCKCNLDGSVTCTDDVCLVDDDLLRQLHHLERSIGWKAGNYSEWWGRKYDEGKVLRLGTFQPKFLVKAMKRLSNRGGPLPSHFDASDHWPRLVGEARDQGWCGSSWAVSTATVASDRFAILSKGREQVQLAPQQLLACVRRQQACSGGHLDTAWQYLRKVGVVNDECYPYIAAKNQCKITEGDTLVSANCELPANVNRTAMYRMGPAYSLNNETDIMTEIKERGTVQAIIRVYRDFFSYQSGIYRHSAAATPAEERSAYHSVRLIGWGEERVGYETVKYWIAINSWGTWWGENGRFRILRGSNECEIESYVLGSNPYVHQHVHPVRQLGDLEELIVSTGYVPHPSRQRNYPAYRRG
;
A
#
# COMPACT_ATOMS: atom_id res chain seq x y z
N MET A 1 47.13 36.08 -26.06
CA MET A 1 47.03 37.18 -25.06
C MET A 1 46.40 36.60 -23.81
N LEU A 2 47.14 36.72 -22.69
CA LEU A 2 46.89 36.11 -21.39
C LEU A 2 45.76 36.81 -20.59
N SER A 3 45.13 36.01 -19.70
CA SER A 3 44.78 36.30 -18.29
C SER A 3 43.86 37.49 -17.92
N TRP A 4 42.54 37.27 -17.76
CA TRP A 4 41.64 38.17 -16.99
C TRP A 4 40.48 37.42 -16.28
N LEU A 5 40.69 36.18 -15.79
CA LEU A 5 39.65 35.41 -15.07
C LEU A 5 39.87 35.14 -13.56
N PRO A 6 41.03 35.40 -12.91
CA PRO A 6 41.13 35.19 -11.46
C PRO A 6 40.71 36.42 -10.62
N LEU A 7 40.53 37.62 -11.21
CA LEU A 7 40.32 38.85 -10.43
C LEU A 7 38.89 39.00 -9.88
N LEU A 8 37.88 38.48 -10.57
CA LEU A 8 36.47 38.63 -10.18
C LEU A 8 36.04 37.70 -9.02
N MET A 9 36.69 36.54 -8.87
CA MET A 9 36.43 35.61 -7.76
C MET A 9 37.01 36.11 -6.43
N LEU A 10 38.20 36.74 -6.46
CA LEU A 10 38.87 37.24 -5.25
C LEU A 10 38.13 38.43 -4.61
N VAL A 11 37.57 39.34 -5.42
CA VAL A 11 36.81 40.50 -4.92
C VAL A 11 35.49 40.05 -4.28
N ALA A 12 34.79 39.07 -4.84
CA ALA A 12 33.51 38.60 -4.31
C ALA A 12 33.65 37.89 -2.95
N VAL A 13 34.73 37.13 -2.74
CA VAL A 13 34.99 36.41 -1.48
C VAL A 13 35.37 37.38 -0.35
N ALA A 14 36.20 38.40 -0.63
CA ALA A 14 36.57 39.42 0.34
C ALA A 14 35.35 40.23 0.83
N THR A 15 34.46 40.63 -0.08
CA THR A 15 33.22 41.36 0.28
C THR A 15 32.23 40.51 1.09
N ALA A 16 32.29 39.18 0.97
CA ALA A 16 31.42 38.27 1.72
C ALA A 16 31.92 38.01 3.16
N GLN A 17 33.23 38.13 3.40
CA GLN A 17 33.81 38.03 4.75
C GLN A 17 33.65 39.33 5.56
N SER A 18 33.91 40.50 4.95
CA SER A 18 33.73 41.79 5.65
C SER A 18 32.27 42.05 6.05
N SER A 19 31.31 41.65 5.19
CA SER A 19 29.87 41.74 5.47
C SER A 19 29.38 40.78 6.57
N ARG A 20 29.99 39.59 6.71
CA ARG A 20 29.67 38.65 7.81
C ARG A 20 30.19 39.14 9.16
N PHE A 21 31.43 39.62 9.20
CA PHE A 21 32.05 40.10 10.45
C PHE A 21 31.31 41.33 11.01
N ARG A 22 30.85 42.21 10.13
CA ARG A 22 29.99 43.36 10.48
C ARG A 22 28.60 42.97 10.98
N ALA A 23 28.01 41.89 10.46
CA ALA A 23 26.72 41.40 10.94
C ALA A 23 26.79 40.85 12.37
N GLU A 24 27.95 40.31 12.77
CA GLU A 24 28.20 39.76 14.11
C GLU A 24 28.57 40.87 15.12
N PHE A 25 29.26 41.93 14.68
CA PHE A 25 29.67 43.06 15.51
C PHE A 25 29.32 44.40 14.83
N PRO A 26 28.10 44.94 15.03
CA PRO A 26 27.57 46.06 14.23
C PRO A 26 28.16 47.45 14.57
N GLY A 27 29.07 47.56 15.54
CA GLY A 27 29.63 48.84 15.98
C GLY A 27 28.68 49.68 16.84
N PRO A 28 28.96 50.98 17.03
CA PRO A 28 30.03 51.74 16.38
C PRO A 28 31.41 51.52 17.02
N PHE A 29 32.47 51.42 16.20
CA PHE A 29 33.87 51.37 16.67
C PHE A 29 34.65 52.58 16.14
N CYS A 30 35.00 52.61 14.86
CA CYS A 30 35.68 53.77 14.26
C CYS A 30 34.78 55.00 14.28
N ALA A 31 33.47 54.82 14.09
CA ALA A 31 32.51 55.92 14.19
C ALA A 31 32.39 56.50 15.61
N ALA A 32 32.72 55.72 16.66
CA ALA A 32 32.65 56.14 18.05
C ALA A 32 33.91 56.90 18.51
N ARG A 33 35.00 56.86 17.73
CA ARG A 33 36.23 57.58 18.03
C ARG A 33 36.08 59.06 17.76
N ARG A 34 36.77 59.88 18.58
CA ARG A 34 36.88 61.33 18.36
C ARG A 34 37.64 61.63 17.06
N ASP A 35 38.78 60.96 16.90
CA ASP A 35 39.52 60.89 15.65
C ASP A 35 39.17 59.57 14.97
N ARG A 36 38.22 59.66 14.03
CA ARG A 36 37.54 58.50 13.44
C ARG A 36 38.50 57.51 12.79
N CYS A 37 39.53 58.03 12.11
CA CYS A 37 40.47 57.27 11.31
C CYS A 37 41.87 57.86 11.50
N CYS A 38 42.89 57.01 11.56
CA CYS A 38 44.27 57.44 11.73
C CYS A 38 45.13 57.05 10.52
N ASN A 39 46.05 57.93 10.15
CA ASN A 39 47.03 57.65 9.11
C ASN A 39 48.22 56.91 9.72
N ASP A 40 48.81 55.98 8.95
CA ASP A 40 49.88 55.09 9.39
C ASP A 40 49.53 54.22 10.61
N ARG A 41 50.44 53.33 11.02
CA ARG A 41 50.25 52.49 12.21
C ARG A 41 50.20 53.34 13.48
N GLN A 42 49.06 53.32 14.17
CA GLN A 42 48.91 53.98 15.46
C GLN A 42 48.24 53.03 16.44
N ASP A 43 48.99 52.50 17.40
CA ASP A 43 48.45 51.53 18.37
C ASP A 43 47.33 52.15 19.25
N GLY A 44 47.29 53.48 19.41
CA GLY A 44 46.19 54.22 20.04
C GLY A 44 44.94 54.38 19.16
N CYS A 45 45.02 53.96 17.90
CA CYS A 45 43.94 53.93 16.93
C CYS A 45 43.08 52.66 17.00
N ALA A 46 42.96 52.08 18.20
CA ALA A 46 42.23 50.85 18.44
C ALA A 46 40.89 51.08 19.14
N GLN A 47 40.00 50.09 19.08
CA GLN A 47 38.76 49.96 19.86
C GLN A 47 38.61 48.53 20.37
N PRO A 48 38.07 48.32 21.59
CA PRO A 48 37.78 46.98 22.09
C PRO A 48 36.64 46.34 21.30
N ILE A 49 36.82 45.09 20.89
CA ILE A 49 35.80 44.25 20.25
C ILE A 49 35.78 42.87 20.91
N SER A 50 34.69 42.57 21.63
CA SER A 50 34.55 41.34 22.41
C SER A 50 35.73 41.13 23.38
N THR A 51 36.62 40.16 23.12
CA THR A 51 37.80 39.83 23.96
C THR A 51 39.13 40.31 23.36
N THR A 52 39.10 41.03 22.24
CA THR A 52 40.29 41.54 21.54
C THR A 52 40.15 43.03 21.19
N MET A 53 41.13 43.59 20.48
CA MET A 53 41.10 44.94 19.93
C MET A 53 41.00 44.88 18.41
N CYS A 54 40.28 45.84 17.82
CA CYS A 54 40.31 46.15 16.40
C CYS A 54 40.90 47.54 16.17
N TYR A 55 41.34 47.85 14.95
CA TYR A 55 42.02 49.10 14.62
C TYR A 55 41.29 49.90 13.55
N CYS A 56 41.43 51.23 13.63
CA CYS A 56 40.84 52.21 12.73
C CYS A 56 41.92 53.01 11.98
N ASP A 57 43.09 52.39 11.78
CA ASP A 57 44.23 52.99 11.09
C ASP A 57 44.51 52.31 9.75
N GLU A 58 45.22 52.98 8.85
CA GLU A 58 45.54 52.44 7.52
C GLU A 58 46.32 51.12 7.56
N PHE A 59 47.04 50.85 8.66
CA PHE A 59 47.86 49.64 8.80
C PHE A 59 47.03 48.39 9.12
N CYS A 60 45.77 48.56 9.53
CA CYS A 60 44.85 47.45 9.77
C CYS A 60 44.43 46.75 8.46
N ASP A 61 44.42 47.47 7.33
CA ASP A 61 43.93 46.97 6.05
C ASP A 61 45.01 46.20 5.29
N ARG A 62 45.20 44.92 5.69
CA ARG A 62 46.19 44.01 5.08
C ARG A 62 45.55 42.86 4.29
N GLY A 63 44.36 43.06 3.76
CA GLY A 63 43.61 42.02 3.06
C GLY A 63 43.14 40.92 4.00
N GLU A 64 43.47 39.66 3.68
CA GLU A 64 42.87 38.45 4.30
C GLU A 64 43.18 38.27 5.81
N HIS A 65 44.11 39.06 6.36
CA HIS A 65 44.52 39.03 7.78
C HIS A 65 44.51 40.42 8.44
N GLY A 66 43.70 41.36 7.91
CA GLY A 66 43.53 42.67 8.53
C GLY A 66 42.80 42.59 9.87
N ASP A 67 43.21 43.42 10.83
CA ASP A 67 42.61 43.59 12.16
C ASP A 67 41.74 44.86 12.25
N CYS A 68 41.25 45.33 11.10
CA CYS A 68 40.36 46.48 11.03
C CYS A 68 39.07 46.29 11.81
N CYS A 69 38.57 47.37 12.39
CA CYS A 69 37.25 47.36 12.99
C CYS A 69 36.16 47.10 11.93
N PRO A 70 35.04 46.45 12.29
CA PRO A 70 33.98 46.09 11.34
C PRO A 70 33.36 47.25 10.57
N ASP A 71 33.44 48.48 11.08
CA ASP A 71 32.94 49.71 10.45
C ASP A 71 34.04 50.52 9.73
N TYR A 72 35.29 50.04 9.69
CA TYR A 72 36.43 50.76 9.10
C TYR A 72 36.24 51.09 7.60
N GLU A 73 35.82 50.13 6.77
CA GLU A 73 35.63 50.36 5.33
C GLU A 73 34.56 51.43 5.05
N GLU A 74 33.50 51.50 5.86
CA GLU A 74 32.45 52.52 5.69
C GLU A 74 32.88 53.87 6.26
N VAL A 75 33.46 53.88 7.46
CA VAL A 75 33.76 55.12 8.20
C VAL A 75 35.03 55.79 7.69
N CYS A 76 36.04 54.99 7.34
CA CYS A 76 37.37 55.46 6.95
C CYS A 76 37.64 55.40 5.44
N LEU A 77 37.11 54.39 4.75
CA LEU A 77 37.24 54.31 3.28
C LEU A 77 36.01 54.84 2.52
N GLY A 78 34.94 55.22 3.24
CA GLY A 78 33.73 55.78 2.64
C GLY A 78 32.95 54.79 1.76
N MET A 79 33.17 53.48 1.92
CA MET A 79 32.51 52.46 1.13
C MET A 79 31.07 52.25 1.62
N THR A 80 30.09 52.50 0.76
CA THR A 80 28.70 52.15 1.04
C THR A 80 28.51 50.64 0.83
N THR A 81 28.17 49.90 1.89
CA THR A 81 27.80 48.48 1.75
C THR A 81 26.57 48.35 0.84
N PRO A 82 26.54 47.41 -0.12
CA PRO A 82 25.31 47.11 -0.85
C PRO A 82 24.22 46.72 0.16
N SER A 83 23.02 47.27 -0.04
CA SER A 83 21.84 47.01 0.78
C SER A 83 21.67 45.51 1.04
N PRO A 84 21.22 45.08 2.24
CA PRO A 84 20.86 43.68 2.46
C PRO A 84 19.88 43.22 1.37
N PRO A 85 19.96 41.96 0.91
CA PRO A 85 19.09 41.46 -0.16
C PRO A 85 17.64 41.76 0.19
N ALA A 86 16.91 42.23 -0.82
CA ALA A 86 15.53 42.67 -0.72
C ALA A 86 14.71 41.68 0.13
N ARG A 87 13.95 42.25 1.07
CA ARG A 87 12.82 41.67 1.82
C ARG A 87 12.55 40.20 1.43
N LEU A 88 13.02 39.24 2.22
CA LEU A 88 12.72 37.80 2.06
C LEU A 88 11.24 37.64 1.68
N GLU A 89 10.96 37.37 0.41
CA GLU A 89 9.58 37.25 -0.05
C GLU A 89 9.00 35.98 0.56
N ARG A 90 7.95 36.17 1.37
CA ARG A 90 7.26 35.08 2.06
C ARG A 90 6.17 34.58 1.12
N CYS A 91 6.22 33.30 0.78
CA CYS A 91 5.15 32.62 0.09
C CYS A 91 4.02 32.23 1.05
N VAL A 92 2.81 32.10 0.51
CA VAL A 92 1.63 31.62 1.24
C VAL A 92 0.98 30.49 0.47
N HIS A 93 0.77 29.33 1.10
CA HIS A 93 -0.01 28.22 0.55
C HIS A 93 -0.95 27.66 1.62
N LYS A 94 -2.26 27.65 1.36
CA LYS A 94 -3.31 27.16 2.30
C LYS A 94 -3.08 27.65 3.75
N ASN A 95 -2.92 28.96 3.93
CA ASN A 95 -2.66 29.64 5.21
C ASN A 95 -1.32 29.27 5.90
N ARG A 96 -0.39 28.62 5.22
CA ARG A 96 0.98 28.40 5.70
C ARG A 96 1.94 29.36 5.02
N TYR A 97 2.77 30.02 5.83
CA TYR A 97 3.79 30.95 5.37
C TYR A 97 5.16 30.27 5.37
N PHE A 98 5.90 30.39 4.27
CA PHE A 98 7.24 29.79 4.14
C PHE A 98 8.06 30.56 3.09
N THR A 99 9.37 30.38 3.12
CA THR A 99 10.35 31.08 2.28
C THR A 99 11.03 30.11 1.32
N PRO A 100 11.79 30.60 0.33
CA PRO A 100 12.54 29.73 -0.59
C PRO A 100 13.62 28.87 0.08
N PHE A 101 14.00 29.21 1.32
CA PHE A 101 15.00 28.50 2.10
C PHE A 101 14.39 27.48 3.07
N ASP A 102 13.06 27.51 3.26
CA ASP A 102 12.37 26.53 4.09
C ASP A 102 12.19 25.21 3.34
N PRO A 103 12.09 24.07 4.04
CA PRO A 103 11.67 22.81 3.44
C PRO A 103 10.32 22.94 2.71
N PRO A 104 10.09 22.17 1.62
CA PRO A 104 8.82 22.20 0.92
C PRO A 104 7.65 21.91 1.86
N VAL A 105 6.57 22.69 1.73
CA VAL A 105 5.35 22.45 2.48
C VAL A 105 4.60 21.28 1.85
N VAL A 106 4.24 20.29 2.66
CA VAL A 106 3.43 19.14 2.22
C VAL A 106 1.95 19.49 2.33
N ASP A 107 1.24 19.33 1.22
CA ASP A 107 -0.20 19.50 1.07
C ASP A 107 -0.81 18.19 0.54
N ASN A 108 -1.38 17.39 1.44
CA ASN A 108 -1.75 16.00 1.16
C ASN A 108 -0.55 15.22 0.56
N CYS A 109 -0.66 14.70 -0.67
CA CYS A 109 0.43 14.00 -1.35
C CYS A 109 1.33 14.91 -2.20
N ASN A 110 0.98 16.21 -2.27
CA ASN A 110 1.69 17.19 -3.07
C ASN A 110 2.70 17.98 -2.23
N THR A 111 3.77 18.42 -2.89
CA THR A 111 4.82 19.22 -2.27
C THR A 111 4.91 20.59 -2.92
N CYS A 112 4.86 21.64 -2.12
CA CYS A 112 4.86 23.02 -2.54
C CYS A 112 6.16 23.72 -2.17
N LYS A 113 6.82 24.33 -3.15
CA LYS A 113 8.06 25.09 -3.01
C LYS A 113 7.81 26.57 -3.25
N CYS A 114 8.51 27.40 -2.48
CA CYS A 114 8.51 28.85 -2.63
C CYS A 114 9.68 29.23 -3.55
N ASN A 115 9.38 29.93 -4.62
CA ASN A 115 10.38 30.42 -5.56
C ASN A 115 10.95 31.76 -5.09
N LEU A 116 12.13 32.12 -5.58
CA LEU A 116 12.82 33.37 -5.19
C LEU A 116 12.04 34.64 -5.57
N ASP A 117 11.05 34.54 -6.45
CA ASP A 117 10.13 35.60 -6.88
C ASP A 117 8.82 35.65 -6.07
N GLY A 118 8.77 34.94 -4.94
CA GLY A 118 7.59 34.89 -4.07
C GLY A 118 6.44 34.03 -4.59
N SER A 119 6.58 33.38 -5.76
CA SER A 119 5.58 32.46 -6.31
C SER A 119 5.67 31.07 -5.67
N VAL A 120 4.54 30.35 -5.59
CA VAL A 120 4.49 28.97 -5.09
C VAL A 120 4.31 28.02 -6.27
N THR A 121 5.17 27.00 -6.34
CA THR A 121 4.99 25.88 -7.27
C THR A 121 4.75 24.60 -6.49
N CYS A 122 3.60 23.97 -6.71
CA CYS A 122 3.25 22.67 -6.15
C CYS A 122 3.35 21.58 -7.22
N THR A 123 3.65 20.36 -6.79
CA THR A 123 3.35 19.18 -7.62
C THR A 123 1.84 19.05 -7.79
N ASP A 124 1.42 18.46 -8.91
CA ASP A 124 0.02 18.23 -9.26
C ASP A 124 -0.24 16.73 -9.42
N ASP A 125 0.10 15.97 -8.37
CA ASP A 125 -0.15 14.54 -8.29
C ASP A 125 -1.59 14.29 -7.81
N VAL A 126 -2.24 13.28 -8.42
CA VAL A 126 -3.52 12.76 -7.93
C VAL A 126 -3.29 12.00 -6.62
N CYS A 127 -3.89 12.47 -5.54
CA CYS A 127 -3.79 11.82 -4.23
C CYS A 127 -4.83 10.71 -4.05
N LEU A 128 -4.55 9.75 -3.16
CA LEU A 128 -5.53 8.70 -2.80
C LEU A 128 -6.73 9.26 -2.02
N VAL A 129 -6.46 10.21 -1.12
CA VAL A 129 -7.50 11.03 -0.50
C VAL A 129 -7.72 12.24 -1.41
N ASP A 130 -8.87 12.32 -2.04
CA ASP A 130 -9.26 13.41 -2.93
C ASP A 130 -10.56 14.03 -2.40
N ASP A 131 -10.45 15.22 -1.80
CA ASP A 131 -11.57 15.93 -1.17
C ASP A 131 -12.60 16.41 -2.20
N ASP A 132 -12.20 16.64 -3.46
CA ASP A 132 -13.14 16.99 -4.53
C ASP A 132 -13.94 15.76 -4.97
N LEU A 133 -13.27 14.62 -5.15
CA LEU A 133 -13.93 13.35 -5.45
C LEU A 133 -14.87 12.93 -4.31
N LEU A 134 -14.43 13.02 -3.06
CA LEU A 134 -15.27 12.69 -1.90
C LEU A 134 -16.54 13.56 -1.85
N ARG A 135 -16.41 14.88 -2.08
CA ARG A 135 -17.58 15.77 -2.16
C ARG A 135 -18.52 15.38 -3.29
N GLN A 136 -18.00 15.05 -4.47
CA GLN A 136 -18.83 14.59 -5.59
C GLN A 136 -19.56 13.28 -5.26
N LEU A 137 -18.87 12.31 -4.66
CA LEU A 137 -19.45 11.04 -4.25
C LEU A 137 -20.54 11.24 -3.17
N HIS A 138 -20.34 12.14 -2.21
CA HIS A 138 -21.37 12.49 -1.22
C HIS A 138 -22.61 13.12 -1.85
N HIS A 139 -22.43 14.01 -2.83
CA HIS A 139 -23.57 14.55 -3.59
C HIS A 139 -24.32 13.47 -4.39
N LEU A 140 -23.62 12.44 -4.85
CA LEU A 140 -24.17 11.33 -5.62
C LEU A 140 -24.60 10.12 -4.77
N GLU A 141 -24.44 10.15 -3.45
CA GLU A 141 -24.63 8.99 -2.56
C GLU A 141 -25.96 8.26 -2.81
N ARG A 142 -27.05 9.02 -2.97
CA ARG A 142 -28.39 8.46 -3.23
C ARG A 142 -28.52 7.79 -4.60
N SER A 143 -27.83 8.30 -5.63
CA SER A 143 -27.90 7.73 -6.98
C SER A 143 -26.96 6.54 -7.15
N ILE A 144 -25.77 6.58 -6.56
CA ILE A 144 -24.80 5.48 -6.62
C ILE A 144 -25.11 4.37 -5.62
N GLY A 145 -25.83 4.65 -4.52
CA GLY A 145 -26.30 3.62 -3.58
C GLY A 145 -25.25 3.07 -2.62
N TRP A 146 -24.11 3.76 -2.47
CA TRP A 146 -23.05 3.45 -1.52
C TRP A 146 -22.42 4.73 -0.97
N LYS A 147 -21.83 4.65 0.23
CA LYS A 147 -21.24 5.77 0.94
C LYS A 147 -19.73 5.80 0.79
N ALA A 148 -19.19 6.96 0.45
CA ALA A 148 -17.76 7.22 0.45
C ALA A 148 -17.30 7.76 1.81
N GLY A 149 -16.14 7.29 2.28
CA GLY A 149 -15.50 7.68 3.53
C GLY A 149 -14.05 8.12 3.31
N ASN A 150 -13.54 8.89 4.25
CA ASN A 150 -12.15 9.32 4.28
C ASN A 150 -11.36 8.41 5.23
N TYR A 151 -10.19 7.94 4.80
CA TYR A 151 -9.30 7.08 5.58
C TYR A 151 -7.95 7.76 5.75
N SER A 152 -7.55 7.96 7.01
CA SER A 152 -6.28 8.59 7.36
C SER A 152 -5.07 7.81 6.87
N GLU A 153 -5.23 6.50 6.72
CA GLU A 153 -4.25 5.55 6.21
C GLU A 153 -3.83 5.86 4.77
N TRP A 154 -4.69 6.54 4.00
CA TRP A 154 -4.44 6.99 2.63
C TRP A 154 -3.82 8.38 2.54
N TRP A 155 -3.80 9.15 3.62
CA TRP A 155 -3.34 10.54 3.61
C TRP A 155 -1.85 10.64 3.22
N GLY A 156 -1.52 11.61 2.37
CA GLY A 156 -0.15 11.85 1.95
C GLY A 156 0.38 10.90 0.86
N ARG A 157 -0.47 9.99 0.35
CA ARG A 157 -0.10 8.99 -0.65
C ARG A 157 -0.69 9.33 -2.02
N LYS A 158 0.10 9.07 -3.06
CA LYS A 158 -0.31 9.26 -4.45
C LYS A 158 -1.20 8.11 -4.91
N TYR A 159 -2.16 8.38 -5.79
CA TYR A 159 -3.03 7.36 -6.38
C TYR A 159 -2.25 6.29 -7.13
N ASP A 160 -1.24 6.68 -7.91
CA ASP A 160 -0.39 5.73 -8.64
C ASP A 160 0.42 4.83 -7.70
N GLU A 161 0.84 5.33 -6.54
CA GLU A 161 1.47 4.53 -5.50
C GLU A 161 0.48 3.52 -4.91
N GLY A 162 -0.74 3.98 -4.58
CA GLY A 162 -1.83 3.12 -4.11
C GLY A 162 -2.17 2.01 -5.10
N LYS A 163 -2.22 2.31 -6.40
CA LYS A 163 -2.46 1.30 -7.44
C LYS A 163 -1.41 0.19 -7.43
N VAL A 164 -0.14 0.55 -7.34
CA VAL A 164 0.94 -0.45 -7.34
C VAL A 164 0.96 -1.24 -6.04
N LEU A 165 0.81 -0.57 -4.89
CA LEU A 165 1.06 -1.17 -3.58
C LEU A 165 -0.20 -1.72 -2.88
N ARG A 166 -1.41 -1.37 -3.32
CA ARG A 166 -2.67 -1.89 -2.77
C ARG A 166 -3.43 -2.84 -3.70
N LEU A 167 -3.24 -2.76 -5.03
CA LEU A 167 -4.01 -3.59 -5.98
C LEU A 167 -3.31 -4.89 -6.34
N GLY A 168 -2.02 -4.88 -6.71
CA GLY A 168 -1.13 -6.04 -6.64
C GLY A 168 -1.46 -7.30 -7.47
N THR A 169 -2.54 -7.36 -8.23
CA THR A 169 -2.88 -8.57 -8.99
C THR A 169 -2.73 -8.31 -10.48
N PHE A 170 -2.10 -9.23 -11.20
CA PHE A 170 -2.00 -9.15 -12.64
C PHE A 170 -3.19 -9.82 -13.32
N GLN A 171 -3.61 -9.26 -14.45
CA GLN A 171 -4.68 -9.83 -15.26
C GLN A 171 -4.33 -11.27 -15.67
N PRO A 172 -5.28 -12.22 -15.62
CA PRO A 172 -5.05 -13.57 -16.08
C PRO A 172 -4.67 -13.61 -17.58
N LYS A 173 -3.70 -14.44 -17.93
CA LYS A 173 -3.32 -14.67 -19.33
C LYS A 173 -4.46 -15.32 -20.11
N PHE A 174 -4.49 -15.15 -21.43
CA PHE A 174 -5.55 -15.67 -22.30
C PHE A 174 -5.84 -17.17 -22.08
N LEU A 175 -4.81 -18.02 -22.04
CA LEU A 175 -4.95 -19.46 -21.80
C LEU A 175 -5.60 -19.79 -20.45
N VAL A 176 -5.36 -18.94 -19.45
CA VAL A 176 -5.92 -19.09 -18.11
C VAL A 176 -7.39 -18.67 -18.09
N LYS A 177 -7.76 -17.64 -18.85
CA LYS A 177 -9.17 -17.26 -19.07
C LYS A 177 -9.95 -18.33 -19.84
N ALA A 178 -9.27 -19.08 -20.72
CA ALA A 178 -9.83 -20.15 -21.53
C ALA A 178 -9.89 -21.52 -20.82
N MET A 179 -9.50 -21.63 -19.54
CA MET A 179 -9.61 -22.88 -18.80
C MET A 179 -11.06 -23.36 -18.76
N LYS A 180 -11.26 -24.69 -18.89
CA LYS A 180 -12.59 -25.29 -18.76
C LYS A 180 -13.17 -24.94 -17.40
N ARG A 181 -14.24 -24.14 -17.44
CA ARG A 181 -14.93 -23.67 -16.25
C ARG A 181 -15.77 -24.80 -15.67
N LEU A 182 -15.74 -24.89 -14.35
CA LEU A 182 -16.48 -25.88 -13.60
C LEU A 182 -17.95 -25.46 -13.54
N SER A 183 -18.84 -26.39 -13.88
CA SER A 183 -20.28 -26.22 -13.71
C SER A 183 -20.74 -27.12 -12.56
N ASN A 184 -21.41 -26.50 -11.61
CA ASN A 184 -22.04 -27.16 -10.48
C ASN A 184 -23.49 -27.50 -10.85
N ARG A 185 -23.94 -28.71 -10.50
CA ARG A 185 -25.37 -29.05 -10.61
C ARG A 185 -26.08 -28.33 -9.46
N GLY A 186 -26.61 -27.15 -9.74
CA GLY A 186 -27.24 -26.30 -8.73
C GLY A 186 -28.46 -26.96 -8.09
N GLY A 187 -28.51 -26.95 -6.76
CA GLY A 187 -29.75 -27.06 -5.99
C GLY A 187 -30.36 -25.68 -5.70
N PRO A 188 -31.48 -25.60 -4.97
CA PRO A 188 -32.03 -24.33 -4.53
C PRO A 188 -31.00 -23.54 -3.69
N LEU A 189 -30.78 -22.28 -4.06
CA LEU A 189 -29.88 -21.34 -3.39
C LEU A 189 -30.72 -20.31 -2.61
N PRO A 190 -30.34 -19.97 -1.36
CA PRO A 190 -31.01 -18.91 -0.62
C PRO A 190 -30.76 -17.53 -1.24
N SER A 191 -31.64 -16.56 -0.99
CA SER A 191 -31.47 -15.18 -1.42
C SER A 191 -30.30 -14.47 -0.70
N HIS A 192 -29.96 -14.90 0.51
CA HIS A 192 -28.83 -14.42 1.30
C HIS A 192 -28.01 -15.58 1.86
N PHE A 193 -26.69 -15.44 1.81
CA PHE A 193 -25.74 -16.37 2.42
C PHE A 193 -24.46 -15.63 2.79
N ASP A 194 -24.00 -15.75 4.03
CA ASP A 194 -22.66 -15.33 4.48
C ASP A 194 -21.95 -16.55 5.08
N ALA A 195 -20.79 -16.91 4.51
CA ALA A 195 -20.00 -18.05 5.00
C ALA A 195 -19.54 -17.89 6.45
N SER A 196 -19.38 -16.65 6.94
CA SER A 196 -18.98 -16.36 8.32
C SER A 196 -20.09 -16.69 9.31
N ASP A 197 -21.34 -16.46 8.91
CA ASP A 197 -22.52 -16.80 9.72
C ASP A 197 -22.79 -18.31 9.66
N HIS A 198 -22.60 -18.90 8.47
CA HIS A 198 -22.83 -20.34 8.26
C HIS A 198 -21.76 -21.23 8.90
N TRP A 199 -20.50 -20.78 8.91
CA TRP A 199 -19.38 -21.46 9.58
C TRP A 199 -18.67 -20.52 10.58
N PRO A 200 -19.27 -20.26 11.74
CA PRO A 200 -18.72 -19.34 12.73
C PRO A 200 -17.30 -19.70 13.13
N ARG A 201 -16.40 -18.71 13.11
CA ARG A 201 -14.95 -18.81 13.41
C ARG A 201 -14.11 -19.62 12.42
N LEU A 202 -14.70 -20.16 11.34
CA LEU A 202 -13.94 -20.88 10.31
C LEU A 202 -13.59 -20.01 9.09
N VAL A 203 -14.17 -18.82 9.00
CA VAL A 203 -13.82 -17.78 8.01
C VAL A 203 -13.01 -16.70 8.71
N GLY A 204 -11.76 -16.50 8.26
CA GLY A 204 -10.87 -15.50 8.86
C GLY A 204 -11.28 -14.07 8.54
N GLU A 205 -10.90 -13.12 9.40
CA GLU A 205 -11.13 -11.68 9.19
C GLU A 205 -10.28 -11.10 8.05
N ALA A 206 -10.47 -9.80 7.75
CA ALA A 206 -9.67 -9.08 6.76
C ALA A 206 -8.23 -8.91 7.26
N ARG A 207 -7.26 -9.39 6.48
CA ARG A 207 -5.84 -9.14 6.74
C ARG A 207 -5.41 -7.83 6.10
N ASP A 208 -4.33 -7.22 6.57
CA ASP A 208 -3.75 -6.03 5.94
C ASP A 208 -2.47 -6.41 5.17
N GLN A 209 -2.47 -6.19 3.86
CA GLN A 209 -1.31 -6.38 3.00
C GLN A 209 -0.26 -5.26 3.15
N GLY A 210 -0.56 -4.23 3.93
CA GLY A 210 0.26 -3.03 4.06
C GLY A 210 0.50 -2.35 2.70
N TRP A 211 1.62 -1.63 2.61
CA TRP A 211 2.06 -0.97 1.39
C TRP A 211 2.89 -1.91 0.50
N CYS A 212 2.31 -3.07 0.20
CA CYS A 212 2.89 -4.10 -0.64
C CYS A 212 1.79 -4.69 -1.52
N GLY A 213 1.91 -4.58 -2.85
CA GLY A 213 0.95 -5.06 -3.85
C GLY A 213 0.90 -6.59 -3.89
N SER A 214 0.35 -7.17 -2.84
CA SER A 214 0.43 -8.58 -2.49
C SER A 214 -0.93 -9.22 -2.23
N SER A 215 -2.01 -8.52 -2.58
CA SER A 215 -3.37 -9.04 -2.65
C SER A 215 -3.45 -10.44 -3.27
N TRP A 216 -2.68 -10.69 -4.34
CA TRP A 216 -2.60 -11.98 -5.02
C TRP A 216 -2.15 -13.12 -4.08
N ALA A 217 -1.21 -12.84 -3.18
CA ALA A 217 -0.70 -13.78 -2.19
C ALA A 217 -1.60 -13.86 -0.96
N VAL A 218 -2.02 -12.70 -0.43
CA VAL A 218 -2.88 -12.61 0.76
C VAL A 218 -4.21 -13.31 0.52
N SER A 219 -4.91 -12.98 -0.57
CA SER A 219 -6.20 -13.61 -0.89
C SER A 219 -6.08 -15.09 -1.24
N THR A 220 -4.98 -15.55 -1.87
CA THR A 220 -4.76 -16.99 -2.09
C THR A 220 -4.57 -17.74 -0.77
N ALA A 221 -3.75 -17.20 0.13
CA ALA A 221 -3.48 -17.81 1.43
C ALA A 221 -4.75 -17.84 2.31
N THR A 222 -5.53 -16.75 2.34
CA THR A 222 -6.74 -16.66 3.17
C THR A 222 -7.89 -17.52 2.63
N VAL A 223 -8.08 -17.61 1.31
CA VAL A 223 -9.04 -18.57 0.71
C VAL A 223 -8.64 -20.00 1.04
N ALA A 224 -7.35 -20.35 0.92
CA ALA A 224 -6.88 -21.68 1.27
C ALA A 224 -7.08 -21.97 2.77
N SER A 225 -6.81 -21.00 3.65
CA SER A 225 -7.00 -21.09 5.10
C SER A 225 -8.43 -21.42 5.48
N ASP A 226 -9.42 -20.66 4.95
CA ASP A 226 -10.83 -20.93 5.21
C ASP A 226 -11.24 -22.31 4.71
N ARG A 227 -10.77 -22.70 3.51
CA ARG A 227 -11.13 -24.00 2.96
C ARG A 227 -10.54 -25.15 3.75
N PHE A 228 -9.33 -25.00 4.31
CA PHE A 228 -8.80 -25.96 5.27
C PHE A 228 -9.71 -26.05 6.50
N ALA A 229 -10.10 -24.92 7.09
CA ALA A 229 -10.97 -24.90 8.26
C ALA A 229 -12.35 -25.52 7.97
N ILE A 230 -13.03 -25.07 6.91
CA ILE A 230 -14.39 -25.49 6.53
C ILE A 230 -14.41 -26.97 6.12
N LEU A 231 -13.53 -27.38 5.19
CA LEU A 231 -13.55 -28.74 4.65
C LEU A 231 -12.93 -29.78 5.58
N SER A 232 -12.19 -29.36 6.62
CA SER A 232 -11.79 -30.24 7.72
C SER A 232 -12.79 -30.26 8.88
N LYS A 233 -13.93 -29.56 8.76
CA LYS A 233 -14.93 -29.39 9.83
C LYS A 233 -14.31 -28.83 11.12
N GLY A 234 -13.43 -27.84 10.97
CA GLY A 234 -12.78 -27.13 12.07
C GLY A 234 -11.54 -27.82 12.66
N ARG A 235 -11.13 -28.99 12.17
CA ARG A 235 -9.93 -29.69 12.67
C ARG A 235 -8.62 -29.01 12.29
N GLU A 236 -8.63 -28.34 11.14
CA GLU A 236 -7.49 -27.61 10.60
C GLU A 236 -7.80 -26.13 10.44
N GLN A 237 -8.05 -25.46 11.56
CA GLN A 237 -8.13 -24.00 11.61
C GLN A 237 -6.71 -23.43 11.59
N VAL A 238 -6.22 -23.10 10.39
CA VAL A 238 -4.87 -22.61 10.17
C VAL A 238 -4.90 -21.28 9.41
N GLN A 239 -4.09 -20.32 9.84
CA GLN A 239 -3.80 -19.12 9.05
C GLN A 239 -2.54 -19.37 8.24
N LEU A 240 -2.67 -19.57 6.93
CA LEU A 240 -1.54 -19.86 6.05
C LEU A 240 -0.73 -18.60 5.75
N ALA A 241 0.58 -18.76 5.56
CA ALA A 241 1.53 -17.66 5.38
C ALA A 241 1.51 -17.06 3.96
N PRO A 242 0.95 -15.86 3.75
CA PRO A 242 1.07 -15.19 2.46
C PRO A 242 2.51 -14.75 2.17
N GLN A 243 3.34 -14.54 3.20
CA GLN A 243 4.74 -14.16 3.02
C GLN A 243 5.56 -15.22 2.29
N GLN A 244 5.30 -16.51 2.55
CA GLN A 244 5.97 -17.58 1.82
C GLN A 244 5.68 -17.46 0.31
N LEU A 245 4.47 -17.06 -0.08
CA LEU A 245 4.14 -16.87 -1.48
C LEU A 245 4.92 -15.71 -2.09
N LEU A 246 5.07 -14.59 -1.38
CA LEU A 246 5.89 -13.46 -1.81
C LEU A 246 7.37 -13.82 -1.99
N ALA A 247 7.90 -14.65 -1.09
CA ALA A 247 9.31 -15.05 -1.09
C ALA A 247 9.63 -16.12 -2.15
N CYS A 248 8.75 -17.12 -2.29
CA CYS A 248 9.08 -18.40 -2.92
C CYS A 248 8.44 -18.62 -4.29
N VAL A 249 7.34 -17.94 -4.62
CA VAL A 249 6.70 -18.14 -5.93
C VAL A 249 7.54 -17.46 -7.01
N ARG A 250 8.17 -18.28 -7.85
CA ARG A 250 9.03 -17.80 -8.94
C ARG A 250 8.22 -17.10 -10.02
N ARG A 251 8.88 -16.21 -10.79
CA ARG A 251 8.29 -15.45 -11.91
C ARG A 251 7.10 -14.56 -11.49
N GLN A 252 7.15 -14.06 -10.26
CA GLN A 252 6.25 -13.04 -9.71
C GLN A 252 7.05 -11.82 -9.27
N GLN A 253 6.36 -10.71 -9.00
CA GLN A 253 7.00 -9.45 -8.61
C GLN A 253 6.75 -9.10 -7.13
N ALA A 254 6.36 -10.08 -6.30
CA ALA A 254 6.09 -9.90 -4.88
C ALA A 254 5.16 -8.70 -4.62
N CYS A 255 5.68 -7.60 -4.08
CA CYS A 255 4.94 -6.36 -3.78
C CYS A 255 4.60 -5.49 -4.99
N SER A 256 5.14 -5.78 -6.18
CA SER A 256 4.71 -5.13 -7.44
C SER A 256 3.69 -5.97 -8.20
N GLY A 257 3.29 -7.10 -7.63
CA GLY A 257 2.16 -7.90 -8.06
C GLY A 257 2.47 -9.31 -8.52
N GLY A 258 1.39 -10.06 -8.75
CA GLY A 258 1.49 -11.44 -9.21
C GLY A 258 0.22 -12.04 -9.80
N HIS A 259 0.37 -13.22 -10.38
CA HIS A 259 -0.71 -13.99 -10.99
C HIS A 259 -1.24 -15.10 -10.06
N LEU A 260 -2.57 -15.19 -9.94
CA LEU A 260 -3.24 -16.15 -9.06
C LEU A 260 -3.00 -17.61 -9.47
N ASP A 261 -2.99 -17.90 -10.77
CA ASP A 261 -2.79 -19.25 -11.31
C ASP A 261 -1.46 -19.87 -10.85
N THR A 262 -0.41 -19.06 -10.82
CA THR A 262 0.93 -19.47 -10.40
C THR A 262 1.00 -19.65 -8.88
N ALA A 263 0.31 -18.81 -8.12
CA ALA A 263 0.18 -18.96 -6.67
C ALA A 263 -0.51 -20.30 -6.33
N TRP A 264 -1.66 -20.58 -6.93
CA TRP A 264 -2.35 -21.85 -6.75
C TRP A 264 -1.53 -23.06 -7.22
N GLN A 265 -0.77 -22.93 -8.31
CA GLN A 265 0.14 -23.98 -8.75
C GLN A 265 1.25 -24.25 -7.73
N TYR A 266 1.76 -23.21 -7.05
CA TYR A 266 2.73 -23.35 -5.96
C TYR A 266 2.12 -24.07 -4.76
N LEU A 267 0.93 -23.68 -4.29
CA LEU A 267 0.23 -24.39 -3.20
C LEU A 267 -0.04 -25.85 -3.56
N ARG A 268 -0.24 -26.16 -4.86
CA ARG A 268 -0.41 -27.54 -5.32
C ARG A 268 0.87 -28.35 -5.27
N LYS A 269 1.98 -27.79 -5.74
CA LYS A 269 3.25 -28.52 -5.87
C LYS A 269 4.00 -28.60 -4.55
N VAL A 270 4.16 -27.46 -3.88
CA VAL A 270 4.99 -27.30 -2.68
C VAL A 270 4.11 -27.24 -1.43
N GLY A 271 3.05 -26.42 -1.47
CA GLY A 271 2.27 -26.07 -0.29
C GLY A 271 2.89 -24.93 0.51
N VAL A 272 2.25 -24.57 1.61
CA VAL A 272 2.66 -23.45 2.48
C VAL A 272 2.66 -23.85 3.95
N VAL A 273 3.37 -23.09 4.78
CA VAL A 273 3.33 -23.16 6.24
C VAL A 273 2.30 -22.18 6.81
N ASN A 274 2.10 -22.18 8.13
CA ASN A 274 1.28 -21.19 8.80
C ASN A 274 2.03 -19.86 8.99
N ASP A 275 1.27 -18.80 9.23
CA ASP A 275 1.79 -17.43 9.36
C ASP A 275 2.74 -17.26 10.55
N GLU A 276 2.58 -18.04 11.62
CA GLU A 276 3.50 -18.04 12.77
C GLU A 276 4.89 -18.56 12.38
N CYS A 277 4.97 -19.62 11.54
CA CYS A 277 6.23 -20.15 11.07
C CYS A 277 6.89 -19.26 9.98
N TYR A 278 6.08 -18.58 9.16
CA TYR A 278 6.59 -17.66 8.14
C TYR A 278 5.86 -16.30 8.21
N PRO A 279 6.25 -15.43 9.17
CA PRO A 279 5.55 -14.18 9.46
C PRO A 279 5.51 -13.20 8.28
N TYR A 280 4.41 -12.48 8.17
CA TYR A 280 4.21 -11.45 7.15
C TYR A 280 5.01 -10.17 7.42
N ILE A 281 5.84 -9.78 6.44
CA ILE A 281 6.69 -8.59 6.52
C ILE A 281 6.43 -7.60 5.38
N ALA A 282 5.42 -7.85 4.53
CA ALA A 282 5.02 -6.98 3.42
C ALA A 282 6.19 -6.58 2.49
N ALA A 283 7.14 -7.49 2.26
CA ALA A 283 8.31 -7.24 1.43
C ALA A 283 8.76 -8.52 0.73
N LYS A 284 9.49 -8.39 -0.37
CA LYS A 284 10.18 -9.55 -0.96
C LYS A 284 11.39 -9.89 -0.09
N ASN A 285 11.50 -11.15 0.29
CA ASN A 285 12.66 -11.69 1.00
C ASN A 285 13.16 -13.00 0.38
N GLN A 286 14.24 -13.53 0.94
CA GLN A 286 14.77 -14.82 0.52
C GLN A 286 13.79 -15.94 0.86
N CYS A 287 13.51 -16.79 -0.12
CA CYS A 287 12.74 -18.00 0.11
C CYS A 287 13.49 -18.94 1.06
N LYS A 288 12.82 -19.34 2.15
CA LYS A 288 13.34 -20.26 3.18
C LYS A 288 12.85 -21.70 3.00
N ILE A 289 11.97 -21.93 2.02
CA ILE A 289 11.32 -23.22 1.77
C ILE A 289 11.82 -23.79 0.45
N THR A 290 12.23 -25.05 0.48
CA THR A 290 12.64 -25.83 -0.68
C THR A 290 11.58 -26.84 -1.08
N GLU A 291 11.62 -27.30 -2.33
CA GLU A 291 10.70 -28.35 -2.79
C GLU A 291 11.04 -29.67 -2.08
N GLY A 292 10.04 -30.28 -1.44
CA GLY A 292 10.21 -31.48 -0.61
C GLY A 292 10.24 -31.20 0.89
N ASP A 293 10.29 -29.93 1.31
CA ASP A 293 10.19 -29.59 2.72
C ASP A 293 8.87 -30.03 3.37
N THR A 294 8.96 -30.25 4.68
CA THR A 294 7.88 -30.57 5.59
C THR A 294 7.80 -29.47 6.66
N LEU A 295 6.74 -29.45 7.47
CA LEU A 295 6.66 -28.55 8.63
C LEU A 295 7.85 -28.78 9.58
N VAL A 296 8.32 -30.03 9.70
CA VAL A 296 9.46 -30.39 10.55
C VAL A 296 10.77 -29.85 9.98
N SER A 297 11.06 -30.09 8.70
CA SER A 297 12.31 -29.61 8.08
C SER A 297 12.35 -28.09 7.95
N ALA A 298 11.18 -27.45 7.83
CA ALA A 298 11.04 -25.99 7.87
C ALA A 298 11.11 -25.41 9.30
N ASN A 299 11.29 -26.25 10.34
CA ASN A 299 11.35 -25.86 11.74
C ASN A 299 10.10 -25.09 12.22
N CYS A 300 8.92 -25.51 11.74
CA CYS A 300 7.63 -25.00 12.17
C CYS A 300 7.08 -25.81 13.35
N GLU A 301 6.29 -25.14 14.19
CA GLU A 301 5.46 -25.84 15.17
C GLU A 301 4.39 -26.69 14.45
N LEU A 302 4.20 -27.92 14.95
CA LEU A 302 3.21 -28.83 14.40
C LEU A 302 1.82 -28.52 14.99
N PRO A 303 0.74 -28.61 14.19
CA PRO A 303 -0.59 -28.33 14.68
C PRO A 303 -1.00 -29.34 15.76
N ALA A 304 -1.48 -28.86 16.92
CA ALA A 304 -1.85 -29.71 18.05
C ALA A 304 -3.05 -30.64 17.77
N ASN A 305 -3.99 -30.19 16.93
CA ASN A 305 -5.26 -30.89 16.70
C ASN A 305 -5.20 -32.00 15.64
N VAL A 306 -4.13 -32.05 14.84
CA VAL A 306 -3.97 -33.03 13.77
C VAL A 306 -2.52 -33.48 13.66
N ASN A 307 -2.27 -34.77 13.43
CA ASN A 307 -0.93 -35.28 13.22
C ASN A 307 -0.41 -34.95 11.81
N ARG A 308 -0.16 -33.67 11.52
CA ARG A 308 0.37 -33.19 10.25
C ARG A 308 1.84 -32.84 10.39
N THR A 309 2.66 -33.48 9.57
CA THR A 309 4.04 -33.07 9.29
C THR A 309 4.21 -32.50 7.88
N ALA A 310 3.30 -32.82 6.96
CA ALA A 310 3.35 -32.32 5.58
C ALA A 310 2.93 -30.85 5.48
N MET A 311 3.47 -30.14 4.49
CA MET A 311 3.07 -28.78 4.13
C MET A 311 1.57 -28.71 3.80
N TYR A 312 0.94 -27.55 4.01
CA TYR A 312 -0.46 -27.32 3.64
C TYR A 312 -0.58 -27.18 2.12
N ARG A 313 -0.94 -28.29 1.47
CA ARG A 313 -1.09 -28.38 0.01
C ARG A 313 -2.53 -28.28 -0.44
N MET A 314 -2.71 -27.70 -1.61
CA MET A 314 -4.01 -27.56 -2.27
C MET A 314 -4.10 -28.43 -3.52
N GLY A 315 -5.30 -28.77 -3.93
CA GLY A 315 -5.58 -29.42 -5.19
C GLY A 315 -5.35 -28.52 -6.41
N PRO A 316 -5.62 -29.05 -7.61
CA PRO A 316 -5.68 -28.22 -8.81
C PRO A 316 -6.79 -27.17 -8.66
N ALA A 317 -6.43 -25.89 -8.81
CA ALA A 317 -7.41 -24.83 -8.92
C ALA A 317 -8.28 -24.99 -10.18
N TYR A 318 -9.50 -24.46 -10.10
CA TYR A 318 -10.49 -24.47 -11.18
C TYR A 318 -11.21 -23.13 -11.23
N SER A 319 -11.57 -22.70 -12.45
CA SER A 319 -12.37 -21.50 -12.66
C SER A 319 -13.86 -21.82 -12.55
N LEU A 320 -14.62 -20.93 -11.92
CA LEU A 320 -16.08 -20.95 -11.88
C LEU A 320 -16.63 -20.13 -13.05
N ASN A 321 -17.86 -20.42 -13.47
CA ASN A 321 -18.40 -19.88 -14.72
C ASN A 321 -19.38 -18.72 -14.56
N ASN A 322 -20.51 -18.98 -13.90
CA ASN A 322 -21.61 -18.04 -13.76
C ASN A 322 -21.92 -17.79 -12.28
N GLU A 323 -22.81 -16.82 -12.04
CA GLU A 323 -23.31 -16.46 -10.72
C GLU A 323 -23.72 -17.69 -9.88
N THR A 324 -24.53 -18.58 -10.46
CA THR A 324 -25.02 -19.81 -9.79
C THR A 324 -23.88 -20.75 -9.39
N ASP A 325 -22.88 -20.94 -10.25
CA ASP A 325 -21.71 -21.79 -9.96
C ASP A 325 -20.87 -21.21 -8.81
N ILE A 326 -20.69 -19.87 -8.80
CA ILE A 326 -19.99 -19.15 -7.73
C ILE A 326 -20.75 -19.28 -6.40
N MET A 327 -22.06 -19.02 -6.41
CA MET A 327 -22.91 -19.16 -5.22
C MET A 327 -22.89 -20.60 -4.68
N THR A 328 -23.04 -21.59 -5.56
CA THR A 328 -23.04 -23.01 -5.18
C THR A 328 -21.70 -23.41 -4.57
N GLU A 329 -20.59 -22.99 -5.17
CA GLU A 329 -19.25 -23.27 -4.65
C GLU A 329 -19.05 -22.65 -3.26
N ILE A 330 -19.45 -21.38 -3.07
CA ILE A 330 -19.34 -20.70 -1.78
C ILE A 330 -20.14 -21.43 -0.70
N LYS A 331 -21.40 -21.79 -1.00
CA LYS A 331 -22.29 -22.48 -0.05
C LYS A 331 -21.84 -23.89 0.29
N GLU A 332 -21.25 -24.63 -0.64
CA GLU A 332 -20.88 -26.03 -0.42
C GLU A 332 -19.44 -26.19 0.09
N ARG A 333 -18.53 -25.28 -0.25
CA ARG A 333 -17.08 -25.49 -0.06
C ARG A 333 -16.37 -24.31 0.60
N GLY A 334 -17.09 -23.25 0.90
CA GLY A 334 -16.52 -22.05 1.48
C GLY A 334 -15.92 -21.11 0.42
N THR A 335 -15.08 -20.21 0.91
CA THR A 335 -14.70 -19.00 0.18
C THR A 335 -14.02 -19.27 -1.16
N VAL A 336 -14.14 -18.33 -2.10
CA VAL A 336 -13.52 -18.38 -3.44
C VAL A 336 -12.73 -17.11 -3.69
N GLN A 337 -11.73 -17.18 -4.57
CA GLN A 337 -10.89 -16.02 -4.90
C GLN A 337 -11.39 -15.38 -6.20
N ALA A 338 -11.66 -14.08 -6.18
CA ALA A 338 -12.08 -13.31 -7.36
C ALA A 338 -11.06 -12.22 -7.69
N ILE A 339 -11.01 -11.82 -8.96
CA ILE A 339 -10.30 -10.62 -9.40
C ILE A 339 -11.32 -9.52 -9.64
N ILE A 340 -11.04 -8.32 -9.16
CA ILE A 340 -11.78 -7.10 -9.44
C ILE A 340 -10.87 -6.10 -10.15
N ARG A 341 -11.48 -5.28 -11.01
CA ARG A 341 -10.87 -4.09 -11.59
C ARG A 341 -11.21 -2.91 -10.69
N VAL A 342 -10.19 -2.30 -10.10
CA VAL A 342 -10.35 -1.24 -9.13
C VAL A 342 -10.14 0.12 -9.78
N TYR A 343 -11.09 1.01 -9.50
CA TYR A 343 -11.09 2.42 -9.88
C TYR A 343 -10.84 3.29 -8.65
N ARG A 344 -10.62 4.59 -8.88
CA ARG A 344 -10.18 5.53 -7.82
C ARG A 344 -11.20 5.68 -6.70
N ASP A 345 -12.48 5.73 -7.01
CA ASP A 345 -13.59 5.82 -6.06
C ASP A 345 -13.66 4.64 -5.07
N PHE A 346 -13.27 3.43 -5.48
CA PHE A 346 -13.30 2.26 -4.61
C PHE A 346 -12.39 2.41 -3.37
N PHE A 347 -11.28 3.15 -3.45
CA PHE A 347 -10.43 3.41 -2.28
C PHE A 347 -11.17 4.13 -1.16
N SER A 348 -12.21 4.90 -1.51
CA SER A 348 -13.07 5.64 -0.60
C SER A 348 -14.32 4.86 -0.18
N TYR A 349 -14.53 3.61 -0.60
CA TYR A 349 -15.71 2.85 -0.20
C TYR A 349 -15.80 2.71 1.33
N GLN A 350 -16.96 3.02 1.90
CA GLN A 350 -17.25 2.89 3.34
C GLN A 350 -18.37 1.87 3.62
N SER A 351 -19.49 1.94 2.90
CA SER A 351 -20.63 1.03 3.11
C SER A 351 -21.61 1.06 1.94
N GLY A 352 -22.51 0.08 1.89
CA GLY A 352 -23.53 -0.05 0.84
C GLY A 352 -23.09 -0.95 -0.31
N ILE A 353 -23.86 -0.96 -1.42
CA ILE A 353 -23.57 -1.84 -2.56
C ILE A 353 -22.76 -1.05 -3.58
N TYR A 354 -21.45 -1.31 -3.63
CA TYR A 354 -20.53 -0.64 -4.52
C TYR A 354 -20.87 -0.92 -6.00
N ARG A 355 -20.82 0.16 -6.77
CA ARG A 355 -20.74 0.19 -8.24
C ARG A 355 -19.88 1.38 -8.63
N HIS A 356 -19.08 1.22 -9.68
CA HIS A 356 -18.20 2.29 -10.12
C HIS A 356 -19.00 3.54 -10.52
N SER A 357 -18.58 4.70 -10.01
CA SER A 357 -19.21 5.99 -10.24
C SER A 357 -18.56 6.76 -11.38
N ALA A 358 -19.37 7.45 -12.18
CA ALA A 358 -18.88 8.39 -13.20
C ALA A 358 -18.09 9.58 -12.59
N ALA A 359 -18.23 9.86 -11.29
CA ALA A 359 -17.42 10.88 -10.61
C ALA A 359 -15.92 10.55 -10.61
N ALA A 360 -15.57 9.27 -10.70
CA ALA A 360 -14.19 8.80 -10.84
C ALA A 360 -13.78 8.55 -12.30
N THR A 361 -14.40 9.22 -13.28
CA THR A 361 -13.99 9.12 -14.69
C THR A 361 -13.47 10.45 -15.28
N PRO A 362 -12.16 10.71 -15.22
CA PRO A 362 -11.42 11.42 -16.25
C PRO A 362 -10.83 10.45 -17.30
N ALA A 363 -10.56 10.94 -18.53
CA ALA A 363 -10.08 10.15 -19.68
C ALA A 363 -8.71 9.45 -19.49
N GLU A 364 -8.00 9.71 -18.39
CA GLU A 364 -6.64 9.24 -18.13
C GLU A 364 -6.54 8.25 -16.95
N GLU A 365 -7.65 7.85 -16.33
CA GLU A 365 -7.62 6.92 -15.20
C GLU A 365 -7.25 5.48 -15.61
N ARG A 366 -6.02 5.08 -15.26
CA ARG A 366 -5.54 3.70 -15.37
C ARG A 366 -5.99 2.90 -14.15
N SER A 367 -7.17 2.28 -14.18
CA SER A 367 -7.59 1.24 -13.24
C SER A 367 -6.54 0.12 -13.13
N ALA A 368 -6.48 -0.60 -12.01
CA ALA A 368 -5.64 -1.80 -11.87
C ALA A 368 -6.42 -2.98 -11.28
N TYR A 369 -5.86 -4.19 -11.38
CA TYR A 369 -6.53 -5.38 -10.87
C TYR A 369 -6.12 -5.68 -9.43
N HIS A 370 -7.09 -6.11 -8.65
CA HIS A 370 -6.95 -6.54 -7.27
C HIS A 370 -7.65 -7.88 -7.08
N SER A 371 -7.18 -8.71 -6.14
CA SER A 371 -7.83 -9.98 -5.85
C SER A 371 -8.39 -9.99 -4.44
N VAL A 372 -9.64 -10.43 -4.34
CA VAL A 372 -10.44 -10.44 -3.12
C VAL A 372 -10.97 -11.83 -2.86
N ARG A 373 -11.49 -12.03 -1.65
CA ARG A 373 -12.10 -13.29 -1.24
C ARG A 373 -13.61 -13.12 -1.18
N LEU A 374 -14.36 -13.82 -2.02
CA LEU A 374 -15.82 -13.86 -1.96
C LEU A 374 -16.27 -14.86 -0.90
N ILE A 375 -17.20 -14.43 -0.04
CA ILE A 375 -17.69 -15.21 1.11
C ILE A 375 -19.19 -15.42 1.11
N GLY A 376 -19.93 -14.72 0.25
CA GLY A 376 -21.38 -14.72 0.33
C GLY A 376 -22.05 -13.81 -0.67
N TRP A 377 -23.36 -13.69 -0.55
CA TRP A 377 -24.20 -12.83 -1.37
C TRP A 377 -25.46 -12.44 -0.61
N GLY A 378 -26.14 -11.41 -1.11
CA GLY A 378 -27.43 -11.00 -0.61
C GLY A 378 -28.25 -10.26 -1.64
N GLU A 379 -29.44 -9.88 -1.22
CA GLU A 379 -30.41 -9.12 -1.98
C GLU A 379 -31.02 -8.05 -1.08
N GLU A 380 -30.99 -6.80 -1.52
CA GLU A 380 -31.55 -5.67 -0.79
C GLU A 380 -32.61 -4.98 -1.63
N ARG A 381 -33.73 -4.65 -1.00
CA ARG A 381 -34.82 -3.94 -1.65
C ARG A 381 -34.57 -2.43 -1.57
N VAL A 382 -34.26 -1.82 -2.71
CA VAL A 382 -34.05 -0.37 -2.84
C VAL A 382 -35.23 0.21 -3.60
N GLY A 383 -36.16 0.80 -2.86
CA GLY A 383 -37.45 1.23 -3.42
C GLY A 383 -38.26 0.04 -3.94
N TYR A 384 -38.54 0.03 -5.25
CA TYR A 384 -39.28 -1.05 -5.92
C TYR A 384 -38.37 -2.12 -6.54
N GLU A 385 -37.05 -1.91 -6.53
CA GLU A 385 -36.08 -2.80 -7.16
C GLU A 385 -35.37 -3.68 -6.13
N THR A 386 -35.02 -4.90 -6.53
CA THR A 386 -34.15 -5.79 -5.75
C THR A 386 -32.74 -5.70 -6.31
N VAL A 387 -31.82 -5.17 -5.51
CA VAL A 387 -30.41 -5.06 -5.85
C VAL A 387 -29.66 -6.25 -5.26
N LYS A 388 -29.02 -7.01 -6.14
CA LYS A 388 -28.21 -8.17 -5.78
C LYS A 388 -26.78 -7.75 -5.50
N TYR A 389 -26.13 -8.36 -4.51
CA TYR A 389 -24.72 -8.10 -4.23
C TYR A 389 -23.95 -9.37 -3.87
N TRP A 390 -22.64 -9.30 -4.05
CA TRP A 390 -21.64 -10.19 -3.46
C TRP A 390 -21.13 -9.61 -2.16
N ILE A 391 -20.77 -10.47 -1.21
CA ILE A 391 -20.06 -10.12 0.03
C ILE A 391 -18.61 -10.56 -0.15
N ALA A 392 -17.68 -9.63 -0.04
CA ALA A 392 -16.26 -9.86 -0.25
C ALA A 392 -15.43 -9.36 0.94
N ILE A 393 -14.35 -10.07 1.26
CA ILE A 393 -13.33 -9.64 2.22
C ILE A 393 -12.15 -9.08 1.44
N ASN A 394 -11.76 -7.85 1.77
CA ASN A 394 -10.60 -7.17 1.21
C ASN A 394 -9.30 -7.55 1.96
N SER A 395 -8.17 -7.02 1.50
CA SER A 395 -6.85 -7.23 2.09
C SER A 395 -6.20 -5.93 2.59
N TRP A 396 -7.02 -4.96 3.01
CA TRP A 396 -6.59 -3.67 3.55
C TRP A 396 -6.95 -3.51 5.03
N GLY A 397 -6.97 -4.61 5.79
CA GLY A 397 -7.29 -4.60 7.21
C GLY A 397 -8.77 -4.32 7.52
N THR A 398 -9.09 -4.37 8.81
CA THR A 398 -10.46 -4.18 9.34
C THR A 398 -10.87 -2.71 9.41
N TRP A 399 -9.93 -1.78 9.28
CA TRP A 399 -10.18 -0.34 9.34
C TRP A 399 -10.88 0.20 8.07
N TRP A 400 -10.84 -0.54 6.96
CA TRP A 400 -11.41 -0.13 5.68
C TRP A 400 -12.80 -0.73 5.45
N GLY A 401 -13.73 0.05 4.89
CA GLY A 401 -15.06 -0.44 4.48
C GLY A 401 -15.90 -0.95 5.63
N GLU A 402 -16.58 -2.08 5.42
CA GLU A 402 -17.48 -2.71 6.39
C GLU A 402 -16.69 -3.71 7.26
N ASN A 403 -15.77 -3.21 8.09
CA ASN A 403 -14.82 -4.00 8.89
C ASN A 403 -13.89 -4.89 8.02
N GLY A 404 -13.31 -4.29 6.98
CA GLY A 404 -12.48 -4.96 5.98
C GLY A 404 -13.27 -5.74 4.93
N ARG A 405 -14.60 -5.66 4.98
CA ARG A 405 -15.51 -6.23 3.98
C ARG A 405 -16.05 -5.15 3.06
N PHE A 406 -16.61 -5.58 1.94
CA PHE A 406 -17.42 -4.73 1.08
C PHE A 406 -18.49 -5.55 0.38
N ARG A 407 -19.54 -4.85 -0.03
CA ARG A 407 -20.59 -5.38 -0.90
C ARG A 407 -20.47 -4.72 -2.27
N ILE A 408 -20.62 -5.52 -3.32
CA ILE A 408 -20.49 -5.08 -4.71
C ILE A 408 -21.61 -5.69 -5.56
N LEU A 409 -22.10 -4.92 -6.52
CA LEU A 409 -23.20 -5.33 -7.41
C LEU A 409 -22.95 -6.70 -8.05
N ARG A 410 -23.93 -7.60 -7.93
CA ARG A 410 -23.89 -8.98 -8.44
C ARG A 410 -24.82 -9.14 -9.65
N GLY A 411 -24.41 -9.96 -10.60
CA GLY A 411 -25.18 -10.35 -11.80
C GLY A 411 -24.95 -9.45 -13.01
N SER A 412 -24.16 -8.38 -12.86
CA SER A 412 -23.75 -7.46 -13.94
C SER A 412 -22.26 -7.55 -14.27
N ASN A 413 -21.51 -8.46 -13.64
CA ASN A 413 -20.05 -8.51 -13.70
C ASN A 413 -19.39 -7.15 -13.38
N GLU A 414 -19.95 -6.44 -12.39
CA GLU A 414 -19.47 -5.14 -11.94
C GLU A 414 -17.96 -5.21 -11.63
N CYS A 415 -17.20 -4.27 -12.19
CA CYS A 415 -15.74 -4.25 -12.03
C CYS A 415 -15.07 -5.60 -12.37
N GLU A 416 -15.61 -6.35 -13.33
CA GLU A 416 -15.11 -7.66 -13.77
C GLU A 416 -15.10 -8.77 -12.69
N ILE A 417 -15.79 -8.59 -11.56
CA ILE A 417 -15.70 -9.49 -10.40
C ILE A 417 -16.08 -10.95 -10.66
N GLU A 418 -16.96 -11.19 -11.63
CA GLU A 418 -17.45 -12.53 -12.00
C GLU A 418 -16.61 -13.15 -13.13
N SER A 419 -15.65 -12.42 -13.69
CA SER A 419 -14.93 -12.81 -14.90
C SER A 419 -13.88 -13.89 -14.66
N TYR A 420 -13.28 -13.88 -13.46
CA TYR A 420 -12.24 -14.82 -13.08
C TYR A 420 -12.31 -15.13 -11.58
N VAL A 421 -13.06 -16.18 -11.27
CA VAL A 421 -13.26 -16.68 -9.91
C VAL A 421 -12.69 -18.09 -9.80
N LEU A 422 -11.83 -18.32 -8.80
CA LEU A 422 -11.11 -19.56 -8.58
C LEU A 422 -11.54 -20.24 -7.28
N GLY A 423 -11.70 -21.56 -7.36
CA GLY A 423 -11.78 -22.45 -6.21
C GLY A 423 -10.65 -23.49 -6.25
N SER A 424 -10.33 -24.07 -5.09
CA SER A 424 -9.45 -25.23 -4.96
C SER A 424 -9.75 -25.97 -3.66
N ASN A 425 -9.61 -27.30 -3.64
CA ASN A 425 -9.84 -28.08 -2.43
C ASN A 425 -8.52 -28.46 -1.74
N PRO A 426 -8.46 -28.47 -0.40
CA PRO A 426 -7.27 -28.83 0.36
C PRO A 426 -7.02 -30.35 0.39
N TYR A 427 -5.78 -30.71 0.71
CA TYR A 427 -5.42 -32.04 1.22
C TYR A 427 -5.52 -32.01 2.74
N VAL A 428 -6.62 -32.53 3.31
CA VAL A 428 -6.86 -32.50 4.76
C VAL A 428 -6.48 -33.81 5.43
N HIS A 429 -6.06 -33.72 6.67
CA HIS A 429 -5.73 -34.82 7.54
C HIS A 429 -7.01 -35.30 8.25
N GLN A 430 -7.30 -36.59 8.20
CA GLN A 430 -8.49 -37.21 8.84
C GLN A 430 -9.83 -36.57 8.40
N HIS A 431 -10.07 -36.47 7.09
CA HIS A 431 -11.37 -36.09 6.54
C HIS A 431 -12.44 -37.12 6.93
N VAL A 432 -13.58 -36.66 7.47
CA VAL A 432 -14.72 -37.51 7.82
C VAL A 432 -15.78 -37.42 6.73
N HIS A 433 -15.87 -38.43 5.88
CA HIS A 433 -16.92 -38.54 4.86
C HIS A 433 -18.01 -39.53 5.29
N PRO A 434 -19.30 -39.18 5.16
CA PRO A 434 -20.38 -40.14 5.24
C PRO A 434 -20.29 -41.09 4.04
N VAL A 435 -20.26 -42.39 4.29
CA VAL A 435 -20.11 -43.43 3.27
C VAL A 435 -21.43 -44.15 3.00
N ARG A 436 -22.31 -44.20 4.00
CA ARG A 436 -23.61 -44.86 3.91
C ARG A 436 -24.59 -44.28 4.92
N GLN A 437 -25.80 -43.96 4.48
CA GLN A 437 -26.95 -43.77 5.38
C GLN A 437 -27.67 -45.11 5.51
N LEU A 438 -27.76 -45.64 6.72
CA LEU A 438 -28.62 -46.78 7.08
C LEU A 438 -29.69 -46.26 8.04
N GLY A 439 -30.82 -45.80 7.51
CA GLY A 439 -31.83 -45.11 8.31
C GLY A 439 -31.27 -43.81 8.88
N ASP A 440 -31.39 -43.61 10.21
CA ASP A 440 -30.88 -42.42 10.91
C ASP A 440 -29.38 -42.49 11.28
N LEU A 441 -28.69 -43.58 10.92
CA LEU A 441 -27.27 -43.78 11.23
C LEU A 441 -26.39 -43.52 10.01
N GLU A 442 -25.41 -42.62 10.17
CA GLU A 442 -24.37 -42.35 9.17
C GLU A 442 -23.08 -43.11 9.49
N GLU A 443 -22.64 -43.93 8.55
CA GLU A 443 -21.32 -44.58 8.61
C GLU A 443 -20.25 -43.58 8.16
N LEU A 444 -19.34 -43.20 9.06
CA LEU A 444 -18.32 -42.18 8.84
C LEU A 444 -16.95 -42.83 8.63
N ILE A 445 -16.33 -42.64 7.45
CA ILE A 445 -14.94 -43.04 7.22
C ILE A 445 -14.02 -41.84 7.42
N VAL A 446 -12.98 -42.03 8.24
CA VAL A 446 -11.89 -41.08 8.45
C VAL A 446 -10.78 -41.41 7.46
N SER A 447 -10.49 -40.51 6.51
CA SER A 447 -9.37 -40.67 5.58
C SER A 447 -8.53 -39.40 5.49
N THR A 448 -7.21 -39.55 5.59
CA THR A 448 -6.26 -38.47 5.27
C THR A 448 -6.10 -38.39 3.75
N GLY A 449 -6.35 -37.23 3.13
CA GLY A 449 -6.17 -37.11 1.69
C GLY A 449 -6.80 -35.89 1.05
N TYR A 450 -6.74 -35.87 -0.27
CA TYR A 450 -7.37 -34.85 -1.10
C TYR A 450 -8.89 -34.89 -0.97
N VAL A 451 -9.54 -33.74 -0.78
CA VAL A 451 -11.00 -33.64 -0.84
C VAL A 451 -11.43 -33.51 -2.31
N PRO A 452 -11.94 -34.58 -2.96
CA PRO A 452 -12.26 -34.52 -4.38
C PRO A 452 -13.43 -33.58 -4.65
N HIS A 453 -13.37 -32.90 -5.80
CA HIS A 453 -14.53 -32.16 -6.28
C HIS A 453 -15.56 -33.14 -6.88
N PRO A 454 -16.86 -33.07 -6.53
CA PRO A 454 -17.89 -34.01 -6.99
C PRO A 454 -17.98 -34.08 -8.52
N SER A 455 -17.88 -32.94 -9.19
CA SER A 455 -17.87 -32.88 -10.67
C SER A 455 -16.65 -33.54 -11.32
N ARG A 456 -15.61 -33.91 -10.55
CA ARG A 456 -14.41 -34.62 -11.02
C ARG A 456 -14.35 -36.10 -10.59
N GLN A 457 -15.34 -36.63 -9.88
CA GLN A 457 -15.35 -38.02 -9.39
C GLN A 457 -15.36 -39.10 -10.49
N ARG A 458 -15.49 -38.75 -11.79
CA ARG A 458 -15.45 -39.74 -12.87
C ARG A 458 -14.05 -40.26 -13.25
N ASN A 459 -12.94 -39.64 -12.83
CA ASN A 459 -11.61 -39.92 -13.42
C ASN A 459 -10.42 -40.18 -12.47
N TYR A 460 -10.61 -40.45 -11.17
CA TYR A 460 -9.50 -40.87 -10.31
C TYR A 460 -9.75 -42.28 -9.78
N PRO A 461 -9.00 -43.31 -10.24
CA PRO A 461 -9.05 -44.61 -9.59
C PRO A 461 -8.58 -44.44 -8.13
N ALA A 462 -9.35 -44.99 -7.21
CA ALA A 462 -8.99 -45.07 -5.81
C ALA A 462 -7.57 -45.67 -5.71
N TYR A 463 -6.65 -44.95 -5.07
CA TYR A 463 -5.37 -45.51 -4.66
C TYR A 463 -5.66 -46.65 -3.66
N ARG A 464 -5.76 -47.87 -4.17
CA ARG A 464 -5.61 -49.08 -3.35
C ARG A 464 -4.12 -49.15 -2.99
N ARG A 465 -3.80 -48.93 -1.71
CA ARG A 465 -2.50 -49.33 -1.17
C ARG A 465 -2.47 -50.87 -1.15
N GLY A 466 -1.47 -51.44 -1.82
CA GLY A 466 -0.97 -52.79 -1.53
C GLY A 466 0.00 -52.76 -0.36
#